data_AF-A0A967PC16-F1
#
_entry.id   AF-A0A967PC16-F1
#
_cell.length_a   1.000
_cell.length_b   1.000
_cell.length_c   1.000
_cell.angle_alpha   90.00
_cell.angle_beta   90.00
_cell.angle_gamma   90.00
#
_symmetry.space_group_name_H-M   'P 1'
#
loop_
_entity.id
_entity.type
_entity.pdbx_description
1 polymer ?
#
loop_
_entity_poly.entity_id
_entity_poly.type
_entity_poly.pdbx_seq_one_letter_code
_entity_poly.pdbx_strand_id
1 'polypeptide(L)'
;MAELEKQMAVMSEEERAMMEQMMKGKLPSANDTKHVEPVLKQTGSDKVSGYSCTKYDVYKGSEKVRELCVTNWSNIEGGNEIKTSLLGMTKFMEDLSKSISKTSGFIASTADFEKNVFNEINKLNGFPVQTIDYTSGEVTGISTFKSSKKTNLDTSIFNPPAGYKLEKFGM
;
A
#
# COMPACT_ATOMS: atom_id res chain seq x y z
N MET A 1 -11.40 25.19 20.35
CA MET A 1 -10.35 25.36 21.37
C MET A 1 -10.92 25.49 22.78
N ALA A 2 -12.04 26.18 23.01
CA ALA A 2 -12.65 26.32 24.35
C ALA A 2 -13.15 25.02 25.04
N GLU A 3 -13.58 24.02 24.28
CA GLU A 3 -14.04 22.73 24.85
C GLU A 3 -12.87 21.82 25.29
N LEU A 4 -11.71 22.01 24.65
CA LEU A 4 -10.51 21.20 24.88
C LEU A 4 -9.77 21.68 26.15
N GLU A 5 -9.77 22.99 26.41
CA GLU A 5 -9.23 23.58 27.64
C GLU A 5 -10.04 23.20 28.89
N LYS A 6 -11.36 23.05 28.77
CA LYS A 6 -12.21 22.59 29.88
C LYS A 6 -11.94 21.14 30.27
N GLN A 7 -11.62 20.28 29.32
CA GLN A 7 -11.27 18.88 29.59
C GLN A 7 -9.87 18.75 30.22
N MET A 8 -8.93 19.63 29.86
CA MET A 8 -7.59 19.68 30.47
C MET A 8 -7.57 20.21 31.91
N ALA A 9 -8.62 20.92 32.34
CA ALA A 9 -8.73 21.45 33.70
C ALA A 9 -9.18 20.42 34.74
N VAL A 10 -9.70 19.26 34.30
CA VAL A 10 -10.21 18.18 35.19
C VAL A 10 -9.24 17.00 35.28
N MET A 11 -8.13 17.04 34.54
CA MET A 11 -7.13 15.96 34.48
C MET A 11 -6.08 16.09 35.58
N SER A 12 -5.63 14.95 36.10
CA SER A 12 -4.49 14.89 37.02
C SER A 12 -3.18 15.28 36.32
N GLU A 13 -2.17 15.70 37.08
CA GLU A 13 -0.87 16.10 36.52
C GLU A 13 -0.21 14.99 35.68
N GLU A 14 -0.41 13.73 36.09
CA GLU A 14 0.13 12.56 35.38
C GLU A 14 -0.58 12.32 34.04
N GLU A 15 -1.91 12.46 34.00
CA GLU A 15 -2.70 12.38 32.76
C GLU A 15 -2.35 13.53 31.80
N ARG A 16 -2.11 14.72 32.34
CA ARG A 16 -1.72 15.89 31.55
C ARG A 16 -0.32 15.75 30.97
N ALA A 17 0.64 15.20 31.72
CA ALA A 17 1.99 14.91 31.24
C ALA A 17 1.99 13.82 30.15
N MET A 18 1.19 12.76 30.33
CA MET A 18 1.02 11.71 29.32
C MET A 18 0.39 12.27 28.04
N MET A 19 -0.60 13.16 28.16
CA MET A 19 -1.23 13.82 27.03
C MET A 19 -0.29 14.80 26.31
N GLU A 20 0.50 15.59 27.04
CA GLU A 20 1.53 16.45 26.46
C GLU A 20 2.60 15.64 25.72
N GLN A 21 3.02 14.50 26.27
CA GLN A 21 3.99 13.62 25.63
C GLN A 21 3.42 13.00 24.35
N MET A 22 2.14 12.58 24.35
CA MET A 22 1.46 12.15 23.14
C MET A 22 1.27 13.29 22.13
N MET A 23 0.95 14.51 22.55
CA MET A 23 0.82 15.66 21.65
C MET A 23 2.15 16.12 21.06
N LYS A 24 3.24 16.07 21.81
CA LYS A 24 4.60 16.32 21.29
C LYS A 24 5.01 15.26 20.26
N GLY A 25 4.54 14.02 20.41
CA GLY A 25 4.73 12.95 19.42
C GLY A 25 3.72 12.94 18.27
N LYS A 26 2.62 13.72 18.37
CA LYS A 26 1.53 13.80 17.38
C LYS A 26 1.37 15.16 16.72
N LEU A 27 2.16 16.17 17.09
CA LEU A 27 2.32 17.36 16.28
C LEU A 27 2.85 16.88 14.93
N PRO A 28 2.05 16.96 13.85
CA PRO A 28 2.62 16.80 12.53
C PRO A 28 3.69 17.87 12.45
N SER A 29 4.94 17.49 12.20
CA SER A 29 5.89 18.49 11.73
C SER A 29 5.19 19.21 10.59
N ALA A 30 5.08 20.53 10.65
CA ALA A 30 4.46 21.36 9.61
C ALA A 30 5.17 21.28 8.24
N ASN A 31 6.13 20.36 8.10
CA ASN A 31 6.52 19.72 6.85
C ASN A 31 5.68 18.45 6.62
N ASP A 32 4.37 18.58 6.78
CA ASP A 32 3.40 17.61 6.28
C ASP A 32 3.70 17.50 4.78
N THR A 33 4.41 16.45 4.37
CA THR A 33 4.55 16.13 2.96
C THR A 33 3.14 15.83 2.49
N LYS A 34 2.44 16.86 2.00
CA LYS A 34 1.12 16.75 1.37
C LYS A 34 1.17 15.50 0.51
N HIS A 35 0.30 14.53 0.82
CA HIS A 35 0.21 13.32 0.04
C HIS A 35 -0.02 13.72 -1.43
N VAL A 36 1.00 13.52 -2.26
CA VAL A 36 0.89 13.78 -3.69
C VAL A 36 0.40 12.48 -4.31
N GLU A 37 -0.84 12.49 -4.79
CA GLU A 37 -1.39 11.34 -5.50
C GLU A 37 -0.51 11.01 -6.72
N PRO A 38 -0.17 9.73 -6.90
CA PRO A 38 0.55 9.29 -8.08
C PRO A 38 -0.27 9.49 -9.35
N VAL A 39 0.37 9.98 -10.41
CA VAL A 39 -0.23 10.19 -11.73
C VAL A 39 0.38 9.22 -12.72
N LEU A 40 -0.48 8.43 -13.36
CA LEU A 40 -0.10 7.52 -14.42
C LEU A 40 -0.20 8.22 -15.78
N LYS A 41 0.87 8.14 -16.58
CA LYS A 41 0.90 8.64 -17.95
C LYS A 41 1.26 7.50 -18.89
N GLN A 42 0.38 7.19 -19.84
CA GLN A 42 0.71 6.24 -20.89
C GLN A 42 1.80 6.81 -21.80
N THR A 43 2.88 6.06 -21.98
CA THR A 43 4.06 6.51 -22.75
C THR A 43 4.30 5.70 -24.03
N GLY A 44 3.63 4.55 -24.20
CA GLY A 44 3.71 3.76 -25.42
C GLY A 44 3.33 2.31 -25.23
N SER A 45 3.91 1.44 -26.04
CA SER A 45 3.77 -0.02 -25.98
C SER A 45 5.13 -0.69 -26.13
N ASP A 46 5.23 -1.93 -25.64
CA ASP A 46 6.44 -2.76 -25.73
C ASP A 46 6.09 -4.25 -25.68
N LYS A 47 7.14 -5.09 -25.69
CA LYS A 47 7.05 -6.51 -25.45
C LYS A 47 8.11 -6.95 -24.45
N VAL A 48 7.67 -7.40 -23.27
CA VAL A 48 8.56 -7.90 -22.21
C VAL A 48 8.28 -9.37 -21.95
N SER A 49 9.34 -10.19 -21.91
CA SER A 49 9.25 -11.65 -21.67
C SER A 49 8.23 -12.37 -22.58
N GLY A 50 8.03 -11.87 -23.81
CA GLY A 50 7.07 -12.43 -24.75
C GLY A 50 5.65 -11.83 -24.66
N TYR A 51 5.34 -11.05 -23.63
CA TYR A 51 4.04 -10.40 -23.43
C TYR A 51 4.04 -8.99 -24.01
N SER A 52 3.13 -8.72 -24.93
CA SER A 52 2.84 -7.35 -25.37
C SER A 52 2.22 -6.57 -24.22
N CYS A 53 2.73 -5.38 -23.95
CA CYS A 53 2.31 -4.55 -22.84
C CYS A 53 2.27 -3.06 -23.19
N THR A 54 1.41 -2.31 -22.49
CA THR A 54 1.33 -0.86 -22.55
C THR A 54 2.27 -0.28 -21.49
N LYS A 55 3.11 0.69 -21.89
CA LYS A 55 4.00 1.41 -20.96
C LYS A 55 3.28 2.55 -20.27
N TYR A 56 3.50 2.66 -18.98
CA TYR A 56 3.08 3.79 -18.16
C TYR A 56 4.25 4.31 -17.35
N ASP A 57 4.38 5.63 -17.30
CA ASP A 57 5.19 6.31 -16.30
C ASP A 57 4.30 6.68 -15.12
N VAL A 58 4.79 6.47 -13.91
CA VAL A 58 4.17 6.92 -12.66
C VAL A 58 4.97 8.07 -12.10
N TYR A 59 4.31 9.21 -11.92
CA TYR A 59 4.88 10.42 -11.35
C TYR A 59 4.31 10.70 -9.96
N LYS A 60 5.16 11.09 -9.03
CA LYS A 60 4.76 11.70 -7.76
C LYS A 60 5.14 13.17 -7.80
N GLY A 61 4.18 14.04 -8.09
CA GLY A 61 4.44 15.44 -8.40
C GLY A 61 5.17 15.57 -9.74
N SER A 62 6.36 16.18 -9.73
CA SER A 62 7.21 16.29 -10.92
C SER A 62 8.25 15.15 -11.04
N GLU A 63 8.40 14.32 -10.01
CA GLU A 63 9.39 13.25 -9.99
C GLU A 63 8.81 11.97 -10.60
N LYS A 64 9.52 11.38 -11.55
CA LYS A 64 9.23 10.05 -12.06
C LYS A 64 9.71 9.03 -11.04
N VAL A 65 8.78 8.24 -10.49
CA VAL A 65 9.08 7.28 -9.43
C VAL A 65 9.01 5.84 -9.92
N ARG A 66 8.30 5.57 -11.03
CA ARG A 66 8.17 4.22 -11.56
C ARG A 66 7.86 4.20 -13.06
N GLU A 67 8.30 3.15 -13.74
CA GLU A 67 7.77 2.72 -15.03
C GLU A 67 7.10 1.36 -14.89
N LEU A 68 6.01 1.18 -15.62
CA LEU A 68 5.23 -0.04 -15.65
C LEU A 68 5.05 -0.49 -17.09
N CYS A 69 5.27 -1.77 -17.38
CA CYS A 69 4.78 -2.39 -18.61
C CYS A 69 3.66 -3.36 -18.25
N VAL A 70 2.44 -3.03 -18.67
CA VAL A 70 1.23 -3.71 -18.21
C VAL A 70 0.54 -4.44 -19.36
N THR A 71 0.29 -5.73 -19.16
CA THR A 71 -0.47 -6.59 -20.09
C THR A 71 -1.87 -6.87 -19.53
N ASN A 72 -2.76 -7.41 -20.35
CA ASN A 72 -4.05 -7.91 -19.85
C ASN A 72 -3.84 -9.13 -18.94
N TRP A 73 -4.59 -9.22 -17.84
CA TRP A 73 -4.62 -10.37 -16.94
C TRP A 73 -4.88 -11.69 -17.66
N SER A 74 -5.71 -11.69 -18.72
CA SER A 74 -5.99 -12.89 -19.52
C SER A 74 -4.77 -13.43 -20.27
N ASN A 75 -3.71 -12.64 -20.43
CA ASN A 75 -2.50 -13.07 -21.12
C ASN A 75 -1.57 -13.88 -20.20
N ILE A 76 -1.84 -13.90 -18.88
CA ILE A 76 -1.05 -14.61 -17.88
C ILE A 76 -1.79 -15.87 -17.44
N GLU A 77 -1.11 -17.01 -17.39
CA GLU A 77 -1.71 -18.24 -16.84
C GLU A 77 -2.06 -18.01 -15.35
N GLY A 78 -3.34 -18.19 -15.01
CA GLY A 78 -3.85 -17.90 -13.66
C GLY A 78 -4.08 -16.42 -13.37
N GLY A 79 -3.90 -15.52 -14.35
CA GLY A 79 -3.96 -14.07 -14.12
C GLY A 79 -5.34 -13.57 -13.66
N ASN A 80 -6.43 -14.16 -14.16
CA ASN A 80 -7.78 -13.77 -13.73
C ASN A 80 -8.09 -14.21 -12.30
N GLU A 81 -7.59 -15.39 -11.90
CA GLU A 81 -7.67 -15.88 -10.53
C GLU A 81 -6.88 -14.97 -9.60
N ILE A 82 -5.65 -14.57 -9.97
CA ILE A 82 -4.84 -13.61 -9.22
C ILE A 82 -5.58 -12.28 -9.08
N LYS A 83 -6.14 -11.74 -10.16
CA LYS A 83 -6.94 -10.51 -10.14
C LYS A 83 -8.09 -10.63 -9.14
N THR A 84 -8.82 -11.74 -9.18
CA THR A 84 -9.96 -11.99 -8.30
C THR A 84 -9.54 -12.04 -6.83
N SER A 85 -8.46 -12.78 -6.52
CA SER A 85 -7.91 -12.85 -5.16
C SER A 85 -7.44 -11.49 -4.66
N LEU A 86 -6.75 -10.71 -5.50
CA LEU A 86 -6.26 -9.39 -5.15
C LEU A 86 -7.43 -8.44 -4.84
N LEU A 87 -8.46 -8.40 -5.69
CA LEU A 87 -9.66 -7.58 -5.46
C LEU A 87 -10.40 -7.99 -4.18
N GLY A 88 -10.47 -9.30 -3.90
CA GLY A 88 -11.04 -9.82 -2.66
C GLY A 88 -10.28 -9.34 -1.42
N MET A 89 -8.95 -9.34 -1.48
CA MET A 89 -8.09 -8.84 -0.41
C MET A 89 -8.24 -7.32 -0.22
N THR A 90 -8.30 -6.53 -1.30
CA THR A 90 -8.57 -5.09 -1.23
C THR A 90 -9.89 -4.82 -0.51
N LYS A 91 -10.95 -5.52 -0.91
CA LYS A 91 -12.27 -5.35 -0.29
C LYS A 91 -12.25 -5.71 1.20
N PHE A 92 -11.60 -6.81 1.56
CA PHE A 92 -11.44 -7.20 2.96
C PHE A 92 -10.73 -6.12 3.78
N MET A 93 -9.62 -5.56 3.26
CA MET A 93 -8.89 -4.50 3.95
C MET A 93 -9.69 -3.20 4.07
N GLU A 94 -10.46 -2.83 3.04
CA GLU A 94 -11.39 -1.71 3.12
C GLU A 94 -12.44 -1.90 4.22
N ASP A 95 -13.02 -3.09 4.33
CA ASP A 95 -14.05 -3.41 5.33
C ASP A 95 -13.46 -3.48 6.75
N LEU A 96 -12.23 -4.00 6.88
CA LEU A 96 -11.46 -3.96 8.13
C LEU A 96 -11.16 -2.52 8.55
N SER A 97 -10.67 -1.68 7.62
CA SER A 97 -10.39 -0.26 7.87
C SER A 97 -11.65 0.50 8.30
N LYS A 98 -12.78 0.29 7.63
CA LYS A 98 -14.08 0.89 8.03
C LYS A 98 -14.49 0.46 9.44
N SER A 99 -14.24 -0.79 9.80
CA SER A 99 -14.58 -1.33 11.13
C SER A 99 -13.67 -0.74 12.23
N ILE A 100 -12.39 -0.54 11.96
CA ILE A 100 -11.41 -0.01 12.93
C ILE A 100 -11.42 1.53 13.03
N SER A 101 -11.74 2.24 11.95
CA SER A 101 -11.82 3.73 11.91
C SER A 101 -12.86 4.32 12.86
N LYS A 102 -13.75 3.50 13.41
CA LYS A 102 -14.68 3.90 14.48
C LYS A 102 -14.01 4.00 15.87
N THR A 103 -12.76 3.53 16.07
CA THR A 103 -12.21 3.33 17.42
C THR A 103 -10.88 4.03 17.72
N SER A 104 -10.07 4.50 16.75
CA SER A 104 -8.90 5.35 17.10
C SER A 104 -8.27 6.06 15.89
N GLY A 105 -7.91 7.35 16.08
CA GLY A 105 -7.25 8.19 15.07
C GLY A 105 -5.76 7.88 14.80
N PHE A 106 -5.23 6.75 15.28
CA PHE A 106 -3.81 6.37 15.09
C PHE A 106 -3.58 5.43 13.90
N ILE A 107 -4.63 4.79 13.36
CA ILE A 107 -4.52 3.83 12.23
C ILE A 107 -4.84 4.49 10.87
N ALA A 108 -5.18 5.79 10.86
CA ALA A 108 -5.48 6.52 9.63
C ALA A 108 -4.29 6.53 8.65
N SER A 109 -3.05 6.65 9.14
CA SER A 109 -1.85 6.77 8.31
C SER A 109 -1.44 5.48 7.57
N THR A 110 -1.70 4.30 8.15
CA THR A 110 -1.41 3.01 7.51
C THR A 110 -2.48 2.65 6.48
N ALA A 111 -3.74 3.00 6.78
CA ALA A 111 -4.86 2.80 5.86
C ALA A 111 -4.73 3.65 4.58
N ASP A 112 -4.11 4.82 4.66
CA ASP A 112 -3.84 5.65 3.48
C ASP A 112 -2.77 5.04 2.57
N PHE A 113 -1.70 4.44 3.11
CA PHE A 113 -0.68 3.76 2.30
C PHE A 113 -1.28 2.58 1.50
N GLU A 114 -2.09 1.74 2.14
CA GLU A 114 -2.72 0.58 1.50
C GLU A 114 -3.76 0.98 0.44
N LYS A 115 -4.62 1.97 0.75
CA LYS A 115 -5.58 2.51 -0.24
C LYS A 115 -4.90 2.98 -1.52
N ASN A 116 -3.72 3.58 -1.42
CA ASN A 116 -3.00 4.09 -2.58
C ASN A 116 -2.48 2.95 -3.48
N VAL A 117 -1.86 1.92 -2.91
CA VAL A 117 -1.32 0.77 -3.68
C VAL A 117 -2.44 0.02 -4.41
N PHE A 118 -3.56 -0.24 -3.74
CA PHE A 118 -4.66 -0.97 -4.37
C PHE A 118 -5.44 -0.13 -5.39
N ASN A 119 -5.57 1.18 -5.18
CA ASN A 119 -6.17 2.07 -6.17
C ASN A 119 -5.35 2.15 -7.46
N GLU A 120 -4.02 2.14 -7.37
CA GLU A 120 -3.17 2.08 -8.57
C GLU A 120 -3.39 0.81 -9.37
N ILE A 121 -3.48 -0.35 -8.71
CA ILE A 121 -3.73 -1.63 -9.39
C ILE A 121 -5.11 -1.64 -10.06
N ASN A 122 -6.12 -1.09 -9.39
CA ASN A 122 -7.45 -0.90 -10.00
C ASN A 122 -7.41 0.02 -11.22
N LYS A 123 -6.68 1.14 -11.15
CA LYS A 123 -6.51 2.09 -12.27
C LYS A 123 -5.76 1.48 -13.46
N LEU A 124 -4.77 0.62 -13.21
CA LEU A 124 -3.99 -0.04 -14.25
C LEU A 124 -4.78 -1.09 -15.03
N ASN A 125 -5.78 -1.73 -14.40
CA ASN A 125 -6.63 -2.78 -14.97
C ASN A 125 -5.86 -3.85 -15.79
N GLY A 126 -4.67 -4.22 -15.32
CA GLY A 126 -3.79 -5.15 -15.99
C GLY A 126 -2.69 -5.68 -15.08
N PHE A 127 -1.95 -6.68 -15.55
CA PHE A 127 -0.84 -7.29 -14.83
C PHE A 127 0.49 -6.63 -15.23
N PRO A 128 1.29 -6.10 -14.29
CA PRO A 128 2.60 -5.53 -14.60
C PRO A 128 3.60 -6.65 -14.90
N VAL A 129 4.00 -6.79 -16.17
CA VAL A 129 5.06 -7.73 -16.58
C VAL A 129 6.46 -7.15 -16.42
N GLN A 130 6.55 -5.83 -16.23
CA GLN A 130 7.77 -5.17 -15.79
C GLN A 130 7.43 -3.98 -14.90
N THR A 131 8.25 -3.78 -13.88
CA THR A 131 8.26 -2.59 -13.03
C THR A 131 9.69 -2.11 -12.90
N ILE A 132 9.94 -0.83 -13.14
CA ILE A 132 11.24 -0.19 -12.90
C ILE A 132 10.98 0.91 -11.88
N ASP A 133 11.61 0.82 -10.71
CA ASP A 133 11.49 1.80 -9.64
C ASP A 133 12.64 2.80 -9.74
N TYR A 134 12.32 4.06 -9.49
CA TYR A 134 13.25 5.18 -9.53
C TYR A 134 13.30 5.88 -8.17
N THR A 135 14.47 6.41 -7.81
CA THR A 135 14.64 7.30 -6.66
C THR A 135 15.64 8.37 -7.04
N SER A 136 15.26 9.65 -6.96
CA SER A 136 16.12 10.77 -7.37
C SER A 136 16.60 10.65 -8.84
N GLY A 137 15.75 10.08 -9.69
CA GLY A 137 16.03 9.88 -11.12
C GLY A 137 16.89 8.65 -11.45
N GLU A 138 17.40 7.93 -10.45
CA GLU A 138 18.19 6.71 -10.66
C GLU A 138 17.33 5.46 -10.50
N VAL A 139 17.63 4.42 -11.30
CA VAL A 139 16.95 3.12 -11.18
C VAL A 139 17.42 2.41 -9.92
N THR A 140 16.49 2.13 -9.02
CA THR A 140 16.76 1.42 -7.76
C THR A 140 16.25 -0.02 -7.76
N GLY A 141 15.34 -0.36 -8.68
CA GLY A 141 14.80 -1.71 -8.77
C GLY A 141 14.25 -2.01 -10.16
N ILE A 142 14.43 -3.25 -10.60
CA ILE A 142 13.79 -3.79 -11.79
C ILE A 142 13.18 -5.13 -11.43
N SER A 143 11.84 -5.21 -11.50
CA SER A 143 11.11 -6.46 -11.42
C SER A 143 10.59 -6.82 -12.81
N THR A 144 10.89 -8.03 -13.27
CA THR A 144 10.42 -8.53 -14.58
C THR A 144 9.75 -9.87 -14.38
N PHE A 145 8.48 -9.95 -14.78
CA PHE A 145 7.75 -11.20 -14.82
C PHE A 145 8.37 -12.15 -15.84
N LYS A 146 8.61 -13.39 -15.43
CA LYS A 146 9.19 -14.43 -16.29
C LYS A 146 8.14 -15.43 -16.75
N SER A 147 7.40 -16.00 -15.81
CA SER A 147 6.40 -17.02 -16.09
C SER A 147 5.51 -17.25 -14.87
N SER A 148 4.31 -17.76 -15.10
CA SER A 148 3.47 -18.39 -14.09
C SER A 148 3.21 -19.84 -14.47
N LYS A 149 2.80 -20.64 -13.48
CA LYS A 149 2.34 -22.01 -13.70
C LYS A 149 1.26 -22.35 -12.68
N LYS A 150 0.23 -23.08 -13.09
CA LYS A 150 -0.73 -23.63 -12.15
C LYS A 150 -0.17 -24.92 -11.53
N THR A 151 -0.14 -24.98 -10.20
CA THR A 151 0.33 -26.17 -9.48
C THR A 151 -0.35 -26.27 -8.12
N ASN A 152 -0.38 -27.48 -7.56
CA ASN A 152 -0.82 -27.69 -6.20
C ASN A 152 0.37 -27.44 -5.27
N LEU A 153 0.17 -26.58 -4.29
CA LEU A 153 1.17 -26.26 -3.28
C LEU A 153 0.85 -27.05 -2.02
N ASP A 154 1.90 -27.59 -1.39
CA ASP A 154 1.78 -28.18 -0.06
C ASP A 154 1.44 -27.09 0.95
N THR A 155 0.46 -27.31 1.83
CA THR A 155 0.02 -26.29 2.80
C THR A 155 1.11 -25.94 3.81
N SER A 156 2.07 -26.83 4.03
CA SER A 156 3.19 -26.60 4.94
C SER A 156 4.09 -25.43 4.54
N ILE A 157 4.09 -25.00 3.27
CA ILE A 157 4.87 -23.83 2.84
C ILE A 157 4.38 -22.52 3.47
N PHE A 158 3.13 -22.49 3.94
CA PHE A 158 2.54 -21.34 4.61
C PHE A 158 2.70 -21.40 6.14
N ASN A 159 3.31 -22.47 6.67
CA ASN A 159 3.61 -22.55 8.09
C ASN A 159 4.79 -21.63 8.43
N PRO A 160 4.76 -20.98 9.61
CA PRO A 160 5.92 -20.24 10.10
C PRO A 160 7.17 -21.14 10.16
N PRO A 161 8.36 -20.62 9.82
CA PRO A 161 9.59 -21.36 10.02
C PRO A 161 9.79 -21.77 11.49
N ALA A 162 10.65 -22.76 11.73
CA ALA A 162 11.00 -23.16 13.09
C ALA A 162 11.56 -21.97 13.90
N GLY A 163 11.14 -21.86 15.16
CA GLY A 163 11.58 -20.80 16.08
C GLY A 163 10.67 -19.57 16.16
N TYR A 164 9.63 -19.49 15.31
CA TYR A 164 8.62 -18.45 15.41
C TYR A 164 7.72 -18.72 16.62
N LYS A 165 7.43 -17.67 17.39
CA LYS A 165 6.49 -17.71 18.52
C LYS A 165 5.22 -16.97 18.15
N LEU A 166 4.08 -17.55 18.50
CA LEU A 166 2.79 -16.89 18.34
C LEU A 166 2.66 -15.81 19.41
N GLU A 167 2.64 -14.55 18.96
CA GLU A 167 2.24 -13.42 19.80
C GLU A 167 0.75 -13.16 19.62
N LYS A 168 0.00 -13.15 20.73
CA LYS A 168 -1.43 -12.83 20.72
C LYS A 168 -1.59 -11.33 20.89
N PHE A 169 -2.25 -10.68 19.94
CA PHE A 169 -2.63 -9.29 20.10
C PHE A 169 -3.75 -9.20 21.15
N GLY A 170 -3.49 -8.52 22.27
CA GLY A 170 -4.51 -8.26 23.30
C GLY A 170 -5.44 -7.14 22.84
N MET A 171 -6.73 -7.45 22.68
CA MET A 171 -7.81 -6.47 22.65
C MET A 171 -8.55 -6.50 23.98
#